data_AF-A0A4R5WWQ2-F1
#
_entry.id   AF-A0A4R5WWQ2-F1
#
_cell.length_a   1.000
_cell.length_b   1.000
_cell.length_c   1.000
_cell.angle_alpha   90.00
_cell.angle_beta   90.00
_cell.angle_gamma   90.00
#
_symmetry.space_group_name_H-M   'P 1'
#
loop_
_entity.id
_entity.type
_entity.pdbx_description
1 polymer ?
#
loop_
_entity_poly.entity_id
_entity_poly.type
_entity_poly.pdbx_seq_one_letter_code
_entity_poly.pdbx_strand_id
1 'polypeptide(L)'
;MARPLGGPKVEIDDPAQVSGTFVSRTSWGLVLFGALLTIGGVGAIGAIVYDLTSGRATVRDVLHDMAIFVEGWTVELFTNYAYDAELEKTHAYALFVLIVPGLVLVSANLVPFIRRGREFRVEPEGISIRDRQGWSQLLDYEYAAVVADGTTIRYTPASDAAATVVLPQARVFCRENGARLHRNVSGELFGQRLARRGFTVDDVDAKHGRFRARRGV
;
A
#
# COMPACT_ATOMS: atom_id res chain seq x y z
N MET A 1 15.61 30.64 -7.05
CA MET A 1 14.55 30.04 -6.21
C MET A 1 15.04 28.68 -5.73
N ALA A 2 15.45 28.59 -4.46
CA ALA A 2 16.01 27.37 -3.90
C ALA A 2 14.89 26.32 -3.72
N ARG A 3 15.09 25.11 -4.27
CA ARG A 3 14.32 23.94 -3.88
C ARG A 3 14.50 23.77 -2.35
N PRO A 4 13.44 23.61 -1.56
CA PRO A 4 13.62 23.17 -0.18
C PRO A 4 14.27 21.79 -0.25
N LEU A 5 15.58 21.76 0.06
CA LEU A 5 16.31 20.54 0.34
C LEU A 5 15.52 19.84 1.45
N GLY A 6 14.95 18.68 1.14
CA GLY A 6 14.25 17.87 2.11
C GLY A 6 15.14 17.73 3.34
N GLY A 7 14.61 18.07 4.51
CA GLY A 7 15.33 17.90 5.77
C GLY A 7 15.89 16.48 5.91
N PRO A 8 16.83 16.27 6.84
CA PRO A 8 17.42 14.95 7.06
C PRO A 8 16.30 13.90 7.14
N LYS A 9 16.43 12.85 6.33
CA LYS A 9 15.48 11.74 6.29
C LYS A 9 15.55 11.06 7.65
N VAL A 10 14.66 11.43 8.57
CA VAL A 10 14.52 10.76 9.85
C VAL A 10 13.80 9.46 9.55
N GLU A 11 14.53 8.35 9.59
CA GLU A 11 13.92 7.02 9.54
C GLU A 11 13.38 6.70 10.95
N ILE A 12 12.17 6.13 11.01
CA ILE A 12 11.53 5.71 12.26
C ILE A 12 11.63 4.20 12.29
N ASP A 13 12.69 3.72 12.92
CA ASP A 13 13.02 2.30 12.96
C ASP A 13 12.65 1.65 14.30
N ASP A 14 12.49 2.47 15.34
CA ASP A 14 12.15 2.02 16.70
C ASP A 14 10.82 2.63 17.18
N PRO A 15 9.93 1.86 17.84
CA PRO A 15 8.71 2.38 18.47
C PRO A 15 8.93 3.61 19.37
N ALA A 16 10.06 3.71 20.07
CA ALA A 16 10.40 4.83 20.94
C ALA A 16 10.64 6.16 20.21
N GLN A 17 10.98 6.09 18.91
CA GLN A 17 11.18 7.27 18.06
C GLN A 17 9.86 7.79 17.47
N VAL A 18 8.76 7.04 17.60
CA VAL A 18 7.48 7.38 17.00
C VAL A 18 6.84 8.54 17.78
N SER A 19 6.92 9.75 17.22
CA SER A 19 6.24 10.94 17.74
C SER A 19 5.74 11.82 16.61
N GLY A 20 4.66 12.56 16.86
CA GLY A 20 4.06 13.47 15.88
C GLY A 20 2.77 12.93 15.25
N THR A 21 2.37 13.54 14.14
CA THR A 21 1.07 13.28 13.49
C THR A 21 1.24 12.37 12.29
N PHE A 22 0.50 11.26 12.25
CA PHE A 22 0.64 10.23 11.23
C PHE A 22 -0.61 10.14 10.35
N VAL A 23 -0.38 10.08 9.04
CA VAL A 23 -1.43 10.01 8.01
C VAL A 23 -1.06 9.00 6.93
N SER A 24 -2.05 8.24 6.44
CA SER A 24 -1.85 7.41 5.25
C SER A 24 -1.88 8.25 3.98
N ARG A 25 -0.89 8.05 3.12
CA ARG A 25 -0.76 8.74 1.83
C ARG A 25 -0.90 7.75 0.66
N THR A 26 -1.66 8.20 -0.34
CA THR A 26 -1.82 7.51 -1.62
C THR A 26 -0.94 8.18 -2.66
N SER A 27 -0.19 7.37 -3.43
CA SER A 27 0.58 7.88 -4.55
C SER A 27 -0.30 7.92 -5.80
N TRP A 28 -0.99 9.04 -6.01
CA TRP A 28 -1.87 9.22 -7.17
C TRP A 28 -1.14 9.10 -8.51
N GLY A 29 0.12 9.53 -8.58
CA GLY A 29 0.94 9.33 -9.78
C GLY A 29 1.10 7.85 -10.15
N LEU A 30 1.37 6.99 -9.16
CA LEU A 30 1.47 5.54 -9.39
C LEU A 30 0.12 4.88 -9.68
N VAL A 31 -0.97 5.38 -9.08
CA VAL A 31 -2.33 4.91 -9.41
C VAL A 31 -2.66 5.23 -10.87
N LEU A 32 -2.44 6.47 -11.31
CA LEU A 32 -2.71 6.90 -12.68
C LEU A 32 -1.82 6.16 -13.68
N PHE A 33 -0.54 6.00 -13.36
CA PHE A 33 0.37 5.22 -14.20
C PHE A 33 -0.09 3.76 -14.34
N GLY A 34 -0.45 3.10 -13.24
CA GLY A 34 -1.00 1.75 -13.29
C GLY A 34 -2.31 1.65 -14.08
N ALA A 35 -3.18 2.67 -13.97
CA ALA A 35 -4.41 2.74 -14.74
C ALA A 35 -4.14 2.86 -16.25
N LEU A 36 -3.18 3.70 -16.65
CA LEU A 36 -2.77 3.83 -18.06
C LEU A 36 -2.21 2.52 -18.62
N LEU A 37 -1.36 1.82 -17.87
CA LEU A 37 -0.85 0.49 -18.27
C LEU A 37 -1.99 -0.52 -18.46
N THR A 38 -2.96 -0.51 -17.55
CA THR A 38 -4.13 -1.40 -17.62
C THR A 38 -4.99 -1.08 -18.84
N ILE A 39 -5.27 0.20 -19.10
CA ILE A 39 -6.04 0.64 -20.28
C ILE A 39 -5.33 0.26 -21.58
N GLY A 40 -4.01 0.48 -21.65
CA GLY A 40 -3.20 0.09 -22.81
C GLY A 40 -3.29 -1.40 -23.09
N GLY A 41 -3.18 -2.23 -22.05
CA GLY A 41 -3.31 -3.68 -22.20
C GLY A 41 -4.72 -4.15 -22.56
N VAL A 42 -5.78 -3.53 -22.02
CA VAL A 42 -7.16 -3.81 -22.44
C VAL A 42 -7.40 -3.41 -23.90
N GLY A 43 -6.84 -2.29 -24.35
CA GLY A 43 -6.85 -1.89 -25.76
C GLY A 43 -6.22 -2.95 -26.66
N ALA A 44 -5.11 -3.54 -26.21
CA ALA A 44 -4.45 -4.63 -26.92
C ALA A 44 -5.34 -5.88 -27.05
N ILE A 45 -6.13 -6.23 -26.02
CA ILE A 45 -7.12 -7.32 -26.11
C ILE A 45 -8.10 -7.07 -27.27
N GLY A 46 -8.61 -5.83 -27.38
CA GLY A 46 -9.54 -5.47 -28.45
C GLY A 46 -8.93 -5.67 -29.84
N ALA A 47 -7.68 -5.24 -30.02
CA ALA A 47 -6.93 -5.44 -31.27
C ALA A 47 -6.70 -6.94 -31.57
N ILE A 48 -6.26 -7.71 -30.57
CA ILE A 48 -6.06 -9.16 -30.68
C ILE A 48 -7.35 -9.85 -31.12
N VAL A 49 -8.48 -9.58 -30.44
CA VAL A 49 -9.77 -10.19 -30.76
C VAL A 49 -10.21 -9.82 -32.17
N TYR A 50 -10.09 -8.56 -32.56
CA TYR A 50 -10.44 -8.11 -33.90
C TYR A 50 -9.58 -8.78 -34.98
N ASP A 51 -8.27 -8.89 -34.78
CA ASP A 51 -7.38 -9.47 -35.78
C ASP A 51 -7.50 -11.00 -35.89
N LEU A 52 -7.73 -11.69 -34.76
CA LEU A 52 -8.04 -13.13 -34.76
C LEU A 52 -9.38 -13.42 -35.45
N THR A 53 -10.41 -12.62 -35.19
CA THR A 53 -11.74 -12.83 -35.78
C THR A 53 -11.84 -12.42 -37.24
N SER A 54 -11.01 -11.47 -37.68
CA SER A 54 -10.89 -11.07 -39.10
C SER A 54 -9.89 -11.89 -39.90
N GLY A 55 -9.18 -12.83 -39.26
CA GLY A 55 -8.18 -13.68 -39.90
C GLY A 55 -6.89 -12.95 -40.28
N ARG A 56 -6.66 -11.74 -39.74
CA ARG A 56 -5.45 -10.94 -39.97
C ARG A 56 -4.24 -11.43 -39.17
N ALA A 57 -4.50 -12.11 -38.06
CA ALA A 57 -3.47 -12.70 -37.21
C ALA A 57 -3.90 -14.09 -36.76
N THR A 58 -2.92 -14.92 -36.39
CA THR A 58 -3.13 -16.20 -35.72
C THR A 58 -2.77 -16.10 -34.25
N VAL A 59 -3.22 -17.07 -33.45
CA VAL A 59 -2.81 -17.19 -32.03
C VAL A 59 -1.29 -17.30 -31.90
N ARG A 60 -0.62 -17.91 -32.89
CA ARG A 60 0.84 -18.01 -32.91
C ARG A 60 1.50 -16.64 -33.02
N ASP A 61 0.96 -15.75 -33.84
CA ASP A 61 1.52 -14.39 -34.02
C ASP A 61 1.41 -13.59 -32.73
N VAL A 62 0.27 -13.69 -32.03
CA VAL A 62 0.05 -13.06 -30.71
C VAL A 62 1.04 -13.58 -29.67
N LEU A 63 1.22 -14.90 -29.58
CA LEU A 63 2.15 -15.52 -28.63
C LEU A 63 3.61 -15.19 -28.94
N HIS A 64 3.98 -15.10 -30.22
CA HIS A 64 5.33 -14.75 -30.65
C HIS A 64 5.67 -13.30 -30.26
N ASP A 65 4.73 -12.40 -30.48
CA ASP A 65 4.84 -10.99 -30.10
C ASP A 65 5.00 -10.81 -28.58
N MET A 66 4.20 -11.53 -27.79
CA MET A 66 4.36 -11.59 -26.33
C MET A 66 5.71 -12.13 -25.89
N ALA A 67 6.22 -13.17 -26.56
CA ALA A 67 7.51 -13.79 -26.23
C ALA A 67 8.68 -12.83 -26.48
N ILE A 68 8.69 -12.13 -27.62
CA ILE A 68 9.72 -11.12 -27.93
C ILE A 68 9.74 -10.01 -26.88
N PHE A 69 8.57 -9.54 -26.47
CA PHE A 69 8.48 -8.49 -25.44
C PHE A 69 9.01 -8.96 -24.07
N VAL A 70 8.63 -10.15 -23.62
CA VAL A 70 9.09 -10.71 -22.35
C VAL A 70 10.60 -11.00 -22.39
N GLU A 71 11.10 -11.53 -23.51
CA GLU A 71 12.54 -11.77 -23.72
C GLU A 71 13.33 -10.46 -23.65
N GLY A 72 12.91 -9.44 -24.40
CA GLY A 72 13.56 -8.13 -24.42
C GLY A 72 13.61 -7.49 -23.03
N TRP A 73 12.46 -7.48 -22.32
CA TRP A 73 12.40 -6.94 -20.96
C TRP A 73 13.28 -7.73 -19.98
N THR A 74 13.32 -9.05 -20.10
CA THR A 74 14.14 -9.92 -19.25
C THR A 74 15.63 -9.66 -19.49
N VAL A 75 16.06 -9.59 -20.76
CA VAL A 75 17.46 -9.31 -21.12
C VAL A 75 17.89 -7.95 -20.59
N GLU A 76 17.08 -6.91 -20.79
CA GLU A 76 17.39 -5.56 -20.30
C GLU A 76 17.54 -5.54 -18.76
N LEU A 77 16.63 -6.22 -18.05
CA LEU A 77 16.63 -6.27 -16.58
C LEU A 77 17.85 -7.00 -16.00
N PHE A 78 18.36 -8.04 -16.66
CA PHE A 78 19.50 -8.83 -16.17
C PHE A 78 20.87 -8.37 -16.69
N THR A 79 20.91 -7.69 -17.84
CA THR A 79 22.18 -7.32 -18.48
C THR A 79 22.46 -5.82 -18.49
N ASN A 80 21.46 -4.97 -18.15
CA ASN A 80 21.51 -3.50 -18.31
C ASN A 80 21.92 -3.06 -19.73
N TYR A 81 21.81 -3.93 -20.72
CA TYR A 81 22.06 -3.63 -22.12
C TYR A 81 20.73 -3.33 -22.80
N ALA A 82 20.68 -2.29 -23.63
CA ALA A 82 19.51 -2.00 -24.45
C ALA A 82 19.39 -3.11 -25.49
N TYR A 83 18.48 -4.06 -25.27
CA TYR A 83 18.16 -5.08 -26.25
C TYR A 83 17.35 -4.43 -27.35
N ASP A 84 17.91 -4.37 -28.56
CA ASP A 84 17.20 -3.94 -29.77
C ASP A 84 16.26 -5.08 -30.18
N ALA A 85 15.17 -5.26 -29.44
CA ALA A 85 14.07 -6.11 -29.86
C ALA A 85 13.59 -5.55 -31.20
N GLU A 86 13.34 -6.42 -32.19
CA GLU A 86 12.78 -6.06 -33.50
C GLU A 86 11.32 -5.52 -33.37
N LEU A 87 11.14 -4.46 -32.59
CA LEU A 87 9.88 -3.86 -32.18
C LEU A 87 9.10 -3.31 -33.39
N GLU A 88 9.81 -3.01 -34.48
CA GLU A 88 9.26 -2.55 -35.75
C GLU A 88 8.42 -3.61 -36.47
N LYS A 89 8.59 -4.91 -36.15
CA LYS A 89 7.84 -6.02 -36.79
C LYS A 89 6.77 -6.64 -35.90
N THR A 90 6.76 -6.28 -34.61
CA THR A 90 5.80 -6.77 -33.63
C THR A 90 4.52 -5.93 -33.65
N HIS A 91 3.37 -6.59 -33.53
CA HIS A 91 2.10 -5.90 -33.34
C HIS A 91 2.05 -5.31 -31.92
N ALA A 92 1.04 -4.49 -31.61
CA ALA A 92 0.88 -3.96 -30.26
C ALA A 92 0.32 -5.00 -29.25
N TYR A 93 0.33 -6.30 -29.58
CA TYR A 93 -0.29 -7.34 -28.75
C TYR A 93 0.47 -7.55 -27.44
N ALA A 94 1.79 -7.30 -27.46
CA ALA A 94 2.63 -7.28 -26.27
C ALA A 94 2.10 -6.38 -25.14
N LEU A 95 1.36 -5.30 -25.47
CA LEU A 95 0.77 -4.41 -24.47
C LEU A 95 -0.21 -5.13 -23.53
N PHE A 96 -0.80 -6.27 -23.94
CA PHE A 96 -1.63 -7.11 -23.05
C PHE A 96 -0.88 -7.52 -21.77
N VAL A 97 0.44 -7.75 -21.86
CA VAL A 97 1.29 -8.12 -20.71
C VAL A 97 1.27 -7.02 -19.64
N LEU A 98 1.02 -5.77 -20.01
CA LEU A 98 0.99 -4.61 -19.09
C LEU A 98 -0.23 -4.59 -18.16
N ILE A 99 -1.27 -5.40 -18.41
CA ILE A 99 -2.44 -5.48 -17.54
C ILE A 99 -2.03 -5.91 -16.13
N VAL A 100 -1.22 -6.95 -16.01
CA VAL A 100 -0.79 -7.49 -14.72
C VAL A 100 -0.03 -6.46 -13.88
N PRO A 101 1.08 -5.85 -14.35
CA PRO A 101 1.77 -4.82 -13.59
C PRO A 101 0.91 -3.57 -13.38
N GLY A 102 0.03 -3.22 -14.33
CA GLY A 102 -0.94 -2.14 -14.19
C GLY A 102 -1.89 -2.35 -13.01
N LEU A 103 -2.54 -3.52 -12.93
CA LEU A 103 -3.44 -3.89 -11.83
C LEU A 103 -2.72 -3.99 -10.48
N VAL A 104 -1.49 -4.52 -10.47
CA VAL A 104 -0.65 -4.56 -9.26
C VAL A 104 -0.35 -3.14 -8.77
N LEU A 105 0.04 -2.23 -9.67
CA LEU A 105 0.29 -0.84 -9.31
C LEU A 105 -0.98 -0.15 -8.80
N VAL A 106 -2.11 -0.28 -9.49
CA VAL A 106 -3.38 0.32 -9.04
C VAL A 106 -3.75 -0.20 -7.66
N SER A 107 -3.82 -1.53 -7.49
CA SER A 107 -4.25 -2.14 -6.23
C SER A 107 -3.33 -1.79 -5.06
N ALA A 108 -2.00 -1.92 -5.22
CA ALA A 108 -1.04 -1.64 -4.15
C ALA A 108 -1.04 -0.16 -3.72
N ASN A 109 -1.38 0.75 -4.64
CA ASN A 109 -1.41 2.18 -4.36
C ASN A 109 -2.80 2.68 -3.93
N LEU A 110 -3.89 2.02 -4.31
CA LEU A 110 -5.26 2.40 -3.99
C LEU A 110 -5.77 1.83 -2.66
N VAL A 111 -5.25 0.68 -2.20
CA VAL A 111 -5.62 0.11 -0.89
C VAL A 111 -5.48 1.11 0.26
N PRO A 112 -4.38 1.90 0.39
CA PRO A 112 -4.26 2.95 1.39
C PRO A 112 -5.30 4.08 1.28
N PHE A 113 -5.87 4.31 0.10
CA PHE A 113 -6.96 5.28 -0.09
C PHE A 113 -8.29 4.73 0.44
N ILE A 114 -8.62 3.49 0.07
CA ILE A 114 -9.87 2.83 0.46
C ILE A 114 -9.85 2.51 1.97
N ARG A 115 -8.70 2.11 2.50
CA ARG A 115 -8.48 1.74 3.91
C ARG A 115 -7.68 2.80 4.67
N ARG A 116 -7.98 4.07 4.43
CA ARG A 116 -7.19 5.21 4.96
C ARG A 116 -7.23 5.35 6.48
N GLY A 117 -8.31 4.90 7.12
CA GLY A 117 -8.53 5.10 8.55
C GLY A 117 -8.53 6.57 8.96
N ARG A 118 -8.45 6.81 10.26
CA ARG A 118 -8.35 8.13 10.89
C ARG A 118 -6.89 8.50 11.11
N GLU A 119 -6.54 9.76 10.88
CA GLU A 119 -5.22 10.27 11.28
C GLU A 119 -5.05 10.09 12.78
N PHE A 120 -3.84 9.74 13.21
CA PHE A 120 -3.52 9.61 14.62
C PHE A 120 -2.27 10.40 14.95
N ARG A 121 -2.17 10.82 16.20
CA ARG A 121 -1.03 11.54 16.74
C ARG A 121 -0.48 10.76 17.90
N VAL A 122 0.84 10.60 17.94
CA VAL A 122 1.56 9.96 19.03
C VAL A 122 2.25 11.05 19.84
N GLU A 123 1.83 11.17 21.09
CA GLU A 123 2.38 12.05 22.12
C GLU A 123 2.93 11.17 23.26
N PRO A 124 3.85 11.67 24.12
CA PRO A 124 4.43 10.87 25.21
C PRO A 124 3.38 10.24 26.13
N GLU A 125 2.30 10.97 26.39
CA GLU A 125 1.19 10.57 27.27
C GLU A 125 0.19 9.63 26.59
N GLY A 126 0.18 9.59 25.25
CA GLY A 126 -0.62 8.62 24.53
C GLY A 126 -0.91 8.93 23.07
N ILE A 127 -1.89 8.20 22.54
CA ILE A 127 -2.29 8.29 21.14
C ILE A 127 -3.63 9.01 21.07
N SER A 128 -3.72 9.99 20.19
CA SER A 128 -4.94 10.73 19.89
C SER A 128 -5.34 10.48 18.45
N ILE A 129 -6.64 10.46 18.17
CA ILE A 129 -7.21 10.26 16.83
C ILE A 129 -7.89 11.53 16.35
N ARG A 130 -7.83 11.78 15.05
CA ARG A 130 -8.51 12.91 14.43
C ARG A 130 -9.97 12.56 14.19
N ASP A 131 -10.88 13.34 14.76
CA ASP A 131 -12.31 13.36 14.45
C ASP A 131 -12.70 14.61 13.63
N ARG A 132 -13.98 14.70 13.26
CA ARG A 132 -14.61 15.88 12.68
C ARG A 132 -14.48 17.11 13.59
N GLN A 133 -14.53 16.91 14.91
CA GLN A 133 -14.49 17.99 15.91
C GLN A 133 -13.07 18.38 16.35
N GLY A 134 -12.05 17.59 16.01
CA GLY A 134 -10.67 17.87 16.44
C GLY A 134 -9.89 16.61 16.80
N TRP A 135 -8.99 16.73 17.77
CA TRP A 135 -8.23 15.60 18.30
C TRP A 135 -8.92 15.06 19.55
N SER A 136 -9.14 13.75 19.59
CA SER A 136 -9.69 13.05 20.75
C SER A 136 -8.73 11.95 21.19
N GLN A 137 -8.53 11.78 22.49
CA GLN A 137 -7.65 10.72 23.00
C GLN A 137 -8.20 9.34 22.66
N LEU A 138 -7.33 8.40 22.28
CA LEU A 138 -7.70 7.01 22.08
C LEU A 138 -7.74 6.30 23.43
N LEU A 139 -8.96 6.02 23.88
CA LEU A 139 -9.23 5.39 25.17
C LEU A 139 -9.27 3.87 24.99
N ASP A 140 -8.11 3.21 25.08
CA ASP A 140 -7.97 1.78 24.81
C ASP A 140 -8.94 0.90 25.66
N TYR A 141 -9.37 1.39 26.83
CA TYR A 141 -10.30 0.69 27.71
C TYR A 141 -11.73 0.60 27.19
N GLU A 142 -12.12 1.39 26.18
CA GLU A 142 -13.44 1.35 25.55
C GLU A 142 -13.58 0.19 24.54
N TYR A 143 -12.48 -0.51 24.26
CA TYR A 143 -12.40 -1.52 23.21
C TYR A 143 -12.15 -2.92 23.78
N ALA A 144 -12.82 -3.93 23.21
CA ALA A 144 -12.69 -5.33 23.61
C ALA A 144 -11.59 -6.07 22.81
N ALA A 145 -11.40 -5.67 21.55
CA ALA A 145 -10.44 -6.30 20.66
C ALA A 145 -9.81 -5.30 19.70
N VAL A 146 -8.54 -5.52 19.38
CA VAL A 146 -7.79 -4.74 18.38
C VAL A 146 -7.14 -5.70 17.39
N VAL A 147 -7.27 -5.43 16.09
CA VAL A 147 -6.71 -6.27 15.03
C VAL A 147 -5.90 -5.41 14.07
N ALA A 148 -4.62 -5.75 13.90
CA ALA A 148 -3.76 -5.19 12.87
C ALA A 148 -3.59 -6.20 11.73
N ASP A 149 -3.99 -5.83 10.52
CA ASP A 149 -3.93 -6.71 9.33
C ASP A 149 -2.76 -6.38 8.37
N GLY A 150 -1.91 -5.43 8.76
CA GLY A 150 -0.80 -4.92 7.94
C GLY A 150 -1.24 -3.80 6.98
N THR A 151 -2.53 -3.47 6.91
CA THR A 151 -3.06 -2.30 6.20
C THR A 151 -3.67 -1.29 7.15
N THR A 152 -4.39 -1.76 8.16
CA THR A 152 -5.05 -0.96 9.18
C THR A 152 -5.00 -1.64 10.54
N ILE A 153 -5.16 -0.85 11.59
CA ILE A 153 -5.37 -1.29 12.96
C ILE A 153 -6.81 -0.94 13.32
N ARG A 154 -7.65 -1.96 13.51
CA ARG A 154 -9.08 -1.81 13.83
C ARG A 154 -9.32 -2.09 15.31
N TYR A 155 -9.91 -1.12 15.98
CA TYR A 155 -10.40 -1.19 17.35
C TYR A 155 -11.89 -1.51 17.37
N THR A 156 -12.25 -2.63 17.98
CA THR A 156 -13.63 -3.11 18.12
C THR A 156 -14.16 -2.73 19.50
N PRO A 157 -15.25 -1.96 19.58
CA PRO A 157 -15.74 -1.43 20.85
C PRO A 157 -16.22 -2.55 21.78
N ALA A 158 -16.12 -2.32 23.09
CA ALA A 158 -16.62 -3.24 24.12
C ALA A 158 -18.12 -3.06 24.41
N SER A 159 -18.69 -1.92 24.03
CA SER A 159 -20.11 -1.59 24.18
C SER A 159 -20.60 -0.74 23.01
N ASP A 160 -21.90 -0.68 22.81
CA ASP A 160 -22.52 0.12 21.73
C ASP A 160 -22.34 1.63 21.91
N ALA A 161 -21.85 2.09 23.07
CA ALA A 161 -21.57 3.50 23.32
C ALA A 161 -20.30 3.99 22.60
N ALA A 162 -19.36 3.09 22.29
CA ALA A 162 -18.12 3.44 21.61
C ALA A 162 -18.17 3.10 20.12
N ALA A 163 -17.64 3.98 19.27
CA ALA A 163 -17.58 3.75 17.83
C ALA A 163 -16.35 2.93 17.44
N THR A 164 -16.46 2.14 16.37
CA THR A 164 -15.30 1.47 15.77
C THR A 164 -14.26 2.49 15.31
N VAL A 165 -13.01 2.32 15.73
CA VAL A 165 -11.89 3.15 15.27
C VAL A 165 -10.99 2.33 14.34
N VAL A 166 -10.62 2.93 13.21
CA VAL A 166 -9.68 2.33 12.26
C VAL A 166 -8.53 3.30 12.06
N LEU A 167 -7.32 2.87 12.35
CA LEU A 167 -6.09 3.62 12.13
C LEU A 167 -5.36 3.05 10.91
N PRO A 168 -4.69 3.87 10.11
CA PRO A 168 -3.86 3.36 9.04
C PRO A 168 -2.59 2.71 9.57
N GLN A 169 -2.13 1.68 8.86
CA GLN A 169 -0.85 1.00 9.10
C GLN A 169 0.00 0.96 7.82
N ALA A 170 -0.64 0.85 6.65
CA ALA A 170 0.05 0.88 5.37
C ALA A 170 0.28 2.32 4.88
N ARG A 171 1.52 2.58 4.43
CA ARG A 171 1.93 3.86 3.81
C ARG A 171 1.61 5.06 4.69
N VAL A 172 1.96 4.91 5.96
CA VAL A 172 1.80 5.93 6.98
C VAL A 172 3.05 6.80 7.00
N PHE A 173 2.84 8.11 7.04
CA PHE A 173 3.90 9.10 7.08
C PHE A 173 3.64 10.11 8.17
N CYS A 174 4.70 10.49 8.88
CA CYS A 174 4.69 11.64 9.78
C CYS A 174 4.44 12.92 8.96
N ARG A 175 3.55 13.78 9.44
CA ARG A 175 3.13 15.00 8.74
C ARG A 175 4.22 16.05 8.81
N GLU A 176 4.90 16.11 9.95
CA GLU A 176 5.87 17.14 10.32
C GLU A 176 7.19 16.99 9.55
N ASN A 177 7.71 15.77 9.44
CA ASN A 177 9.02 15.51 8.81
C ASN A 177 8.96 14.60 7.58
N GLY A 178 7.78 14.06 7.22
CA GLY A 178 7.62 13.16 6.07
C GLY A 178 8.20 11.76 6.27
N ALA A 179 8.70 11.43 7.46
CA ALA A 179 9.25 10.12 7.80
C ALA A 179 8.20 9.03 7.60
N ARG A 180 8.61 7.90 7.03
CA ARG A 180 7.71 6.74 6.86
C ARG A 180 7.65 5.98 8.17
N LEU A 181 6.44 5.74 8.66
CA LEU A 181 6.20 4.77 9.72
C LEU A 181 6.06 3.38 9.10
N HIS A 182 7.01 2.51 9.40
CA HIS A 182 6.99 1.13 8.91
C HIS A 182 5.92 0.30 9.65
N ARG A 183 5.34 -0.68 8.95
CA ARG A 183 4.18 -1.45 9.45
C ARG A 183 4.52 -2.30 10.67
N ASN A 184 5.72 -2.88 10.68
CA ASN A 184 6.28 -3.63 11.80
C ASN A 184 6.46 -2.72 13.02
N VAL A 185 7.10 -1.55 12.85
CA VAL A 185 7.30 -0.57 13.93
C VAL A 185 5.96 -0.08 14.49
N SER A 186 4.99 0.21 13.60
CA SER A 186 3.63 0.53 14.01
C SER A 186 2.97 -0.63 14.76
N GLY A 187 3.07 -1.85 14.26
CA GLY A 187 2.50 -3.03 14.90
C GLY A 187 3.05 -3.24 16.31
N GLU A 188 4.36 -3.11 16.45
CA GLU A 188 5.06 -3.23 17.73
C GLU A 188 4.67 -2.11 18.71
N LEU A 189 4.65 -0.85 18.27
CA LEU A 189 4.21 0.27 19.10
C LEU A 189 2.81 0.04 19.70
N PHE A 190 1.85 -0.32 18.86
CA PHE A 190 0.48 -0.55 19.31
C PHE A 190 0.36 -1.82 20.14
N GLY A 191 1.08 -2.90 19.78
CA GLY A 191 1.14 -4.14 20.55
C GLY A 191 1.68 -3.90 21.97
N GLN A 192 2.84 -3.25 22.10
CA GLN A 192 3.43 -2.91 23.41
C GLN A 192 2.50 -2.02 24.24
N ARG A 193 1.85 -1.02 23.63
CA ARG A 193 0.89 -0.15 24.31
C ARG A 193 -0.30 -0.94 24.85
N LEU A 194 -0.88 -1.82 24.02
CA LEU A 194 -2.04 -2.63 24.39
C LEU A 194 -1.70 -3.63 25.49
N ALA A 195 -0.52 -4.27 25.43
CA ALA A 195 -0.03 -5.15 26.47
C ALA A 195 0.10 -4.42 27.82
N ARG A 196 0.67 -3.20 27.84
CA ARG A 196 0.73 -2.35 29.06
C ARG A 196 -0.66 -1.97 29.61
N ARG A 197 -1.69 -2.00 28.77
CA ARG A 197 -3.08 -1.70 29.13
C ARG A 197 -3.91 -2.95 29.45
N GLY A 198 -3.27 -4.12 29.58
CA GLY A 198 -3.91 -5.37 30.00
C GLY A 198 -4.56 -6.17 28.89
N PHE A 199 -4.24 -5.89 27.62
CA PHE A 199 -4.61 -6.78 26.52
C PHE A 199 -3.64 -7.94 26.40
N THR A 200 -4.15 -9.13 26.10
CA THR A 200 -3.37 -10.26 25.60
C THR A 200 -3.12 -10.02 24.11
N VAL A 201 -1.86 -9.92 23.70
CA VAL A 201 -1.46 -9.65 22.31
C VAL A 201 -0.88 -10.92 21.70
N ASP A 202 -1.54 -11.43 20.67
CA ASP A 202 -1.10 -12.55 19.85
C ASP A 202 -0.47 -11.99 18.56
N ASP A 203 0.86 -12.15 18.44
CA ASP A 203 1.57 -11.82 17.21
C ASP A 203 1.26 -12.84 16.13
N VAL A 204 0.64 -12.37 15.04
CA VAL A 204 0.31 -13.21 13.89
C VAL A 204 1.45 -13.21 12.89
N ASP A 205 2.05 -12.04 12.65
CA ASP A 205 3.15 -11.83 11.72
C ASP A 205 3.88 -10.51 12.03
N ALA A 206 4.92 -10.59 12.85
CA ALA A 206 5.69 -9.43 13.30
C ALA A 206 6.33 -8.66 12.13
N LYS A 207 6.81 -9.37 11.09
CA LYS A 207 7.46 -8.76 9.92
C LYS A 207 6.50 -7.83 9.17
N HIS A 208 5.22 -8.18 9.13
CA HIS A 208 4.19 -7.36 8.51
C HIS A 208 3.37 -6.52 9.51
N GLY A 209 3.76 -6.52 10.79
CA GLY A 209 3.09 -5.80 11.87
C GLY A 209 1.69 -6.30 12.19
N ARG A 210 1.39 -7.57 11.92
CA ARG A 210 0.07 -8.15 12.16
C ARG A 210 -0.02 -8.74 13.56
N PHE A 211 -1.03 -8.33 14.30
CA PHE A 211 -1.32 -8.85 15.63
C PHE A 211 -2.82 -8.86 15.88
N ARG A 212 -3.23 -9.64 16.88
CA ARG A 212 -4.57 -9.60 17.46
C ARG A 212 -4.43 -9.37 18.95
N ALA A 213 -5.05 -8.31 19.46
CA ALA A 213 -5.11 -8.04 20.87
C ALA A 213 -6.54 -8.24 21.37
N ARG A 214 -6.69 -8.91 22.52
CA ARG A 214 -7.98 -9.10 23.17
C ARG A 214 -7.86 -8.73 24.63
N ARG A 215 -8.91 -8.14 25.18
CA ARG A 215 -9.00 -7.91 26.61
C ARG A 215 -9.53 -9.19 27.26
N GLY A 216 -8.79 -9.72 28.24
CA GLY A 216 -9.30 -10.79 29.09
C GLY A 216 -10.55 -10.29 29.82
N VAL A 217 -11.63 -11.08 29.76
CA VAL A 217 -12.85 -10.86 30.56
C VAL A 217 -12.59 -11.28 31.99
#